data_AF-A0A1Q9SE30-F1
#
_entry.id   AF-A0A1Q9SE30-F1
#
_cell.length_a   1.000
_cell.length_b   1.000
_cell.length_c   1.000
_cell.angle_alpha   90.00
_cell.angle_beta   90.00
_cell.angle_gamma   90.00
#
_symmetry.space_group_name_H-M   'P 1'
#
loop_
_entity.id
_entity.type
_entity.pdbx_description
1 polymer ?
#
loop_
_entity_poly.entity_id
_entity_poly.type
_entity_poly.pdbx_seq_one_letter_code
_entity_poly.pdbx_strand_id
1 'polypeptide(L)'
;MPVHEMPRLDPAAWERMRAGLLPESVDVAAFTGRVAAAFEAVVAAHPGRDTAVVVAHAGVVNTWLAHLLGLDRPLVFPLDYTGITRVLAGRDGRRVVRTVNEIAHVVDLLTTPRPARGTTSRSFSADQGRMVAPGDRLTAFSP
;
A
#
# COMPACT_ATOMS: atom_id res chain seq x y z
N MET A 1 14.74 3.20 -3.89
CA MET A 1 14.39 1.76 -3.96
C MET A 1 12.87 1.65 -3.91
N PRO A 2 12.22 1.03 -4.91
CA PRO A 2 10.78 0.75 -4.85
C PRO A 2 10.44 -0.16 -3.67
N VAL A 3 9.32 0.12 -2.99
CA VAL A 3 8.92 -0.60 -1.77
C VAL A 3 8.78 -2.11 -1.98
N HIS A 4 8.26 -2.53 -3.13
CA HIS A 4 8.06 -3.94 -3.46
C HIS A 4 9.36 -4.72 -3.71
N GLU A 5 10.48 -4.03 -3.99
CA GLU A 5 11.80 -4.66 -4.17
C GLU A 5 12.59 -4.76 -2.85
N MET A 6 12.21 -3.96 -1.83
CA MET A 6 12.91 -3.90 -0.54
C MET A 6 13.06 -5.25 0.16
N PRO A 7 12.06 -6.16 0.17
CA PRO A 7 12.23 -7.46 0.81
C PRO A 7 13.41 -8.28 0.26
N ARG A 8 13.79 -8.04 -1.01
CA ARG A 8 14.90 -8.73 -1.67
C ARG A 8 16.22 -7.98 -1.54
N LEU A 9 16.18 -6.65 -1.69
CA LEU A 9 17.38 -5.83 -1.82
C LEU A 9 17.87 -5.25 -0.49
N ASP A 10 16.98 -5.03 0.47
CA ASP A 10 17.29 -4.52 1.81
C ASP A 10 16.26 -5.03 2.84
N PRO A 11 16.41 -6.30 3.27
CA PRO A 11 15.47 -6.93 4.19
C PRO A 11 15.38 -6.22 5.56
N ALA A 12 16.48 -5.63 6.03
CA ALA A 12 16.51 -4.93 7.31
C ALA A 12 15.69 -3.64 7.28
N ALA A 13 15.85 -2.82 6.22
CA ALA A 13 15.02 -1.64 6.03
C ALA A 13 13.54 -2.01 5.82
N TRP A 14 13.27 -3.12 5.13
CA TRP A 14 11.91 -3.65 4.98
C TRP A 14 11.27 -4.01 6.32
N GLU A 15 11.95 -4.77 7.19
CA GLU A 15 11.42 -5.13 8.50
C GLU A 15 11.21 -3.91 9.40
N ARG A 16 12.14 -2.95 9.38
CA ARG A 16 11.97 -1.68 10.09
C ARG A 16 10.72 -0.92 9.64
N MET A 17 10.51 -0.85 8.33
CA MET A 17 9.33 -0.20 7.75
C MET A 17 8.05 -0.95 8.14
N ARG A 18 8.05 -2.29 8.10
CA ARG A 18 6.94 -3.12 8.59
C ARG A 18 6.66 -2.95 10.08
N ALA A 19 7.68 -2.64 10.86
CA ALA A 19 7.54 -2.25 12.25
C ALA A 19 6.97 -0.83 12.43
N GLY A 20 6.62 -0.13 11.35
CA GLY A 20 5.99 1.19 11.38
C GLY A 20 6.99 2.34 11.54
N LEU A 21 8.29 2.09 11.35
CA LEU A 21 9.35 3.06 11.57
C LEU A 21 9.86 3.63 10.24
N LEU A 22 10.17 4.92 10.22
CA LEU A 22 10.90 5.56 9.13
C LEU A 22 12.36 5.05 9.08
N PRO A 23 13.08 5.21 7.94
CA PRO A 23 14.49 4.86 7.83
C PRO A 23 15.33 5.48 8.95
N GLU A 24 16.38 4.79 9.39
CA GLU A 24 17.21 5.22 10.53
C GLU A 24 17.86 6.59 10.34
N SER A 25 18.16 6.96 9.11
CA SER A 25 18.74 8.26 8.76
C SER A 25 17.76 9.43 8.91
N VAL A 26 16.48 9.16 9.19
CA VAL A 26 15.44 10.19 9.31
C VAL A 26 15.23 10.56 10.78
N ASP A 27 15.51 11.82 11.12
CA ASP A 27 15.00 12.43 12.34
C ASP A 27 13.48 12.57 12.23
N VAL A 28 12.76 11.71 12.97
CA VAL A 28 11.30 11.59 12.92
C VAL A 28 10.63 12.88 13.39
N ALA A 29 11.14 13.52 14.45
CA ALA A 29 10.52 14.72 15.01
C ALA A 29 10.69 15.90 14.06
N ALA A 30 11.92 16.12 13.57
CA ALA A 30 12.18 17.18 12.60
C ALA A 30 11.43 16.95 11.28
N PHE A 31 11.33 15.70 10.82
CA PHE A 31 10.57 15.37 9.62
C PHE A 31 9.07 15.64 9.81
N THR A 32 8.50 15.22 10.94
CA THR A 32 7.09 15.48 11.28
C THR A 32 6.80 16.97 11.29
N GLY A 33 7.66 17.78 11.92
CA GLY A 33 7.52 19.24 11.95
C GLY A 33 7.51 19.87 10.55
N ARG A 34 8.40 19.44 9.65
CA ARG A 34 8.42 19.92 8.25
C ARG A 34 7.17 19.53 7.48
N VAL A 35 6.72 18.27 7.63
CA VAL A 35 5.51 17.78 6.96
C VAL A 35 4.28 18.55 7.44
N ALA A 36 4.10 18.72 8.75
CA ALA A 36 2.98 19.46 9.31
C ALA A 36 2.97 20.91 8.83
N ALA A 37 4.10 21.61 8.91
CA ALA A 37 4.21 22.99 8.42
C ALA A 37 3.86 23.13 6.94
N ALA A 38 4.29 22.18 6.09
CA ALA A 38 3.99 22.21 4.67
C ALA A 38 2.50 22.01 4.37
N PHE A 39 1.84 21.03 5.00
CA PHE A 39 0.40 20.84 4.84
C PHE A 39 -0.40 22.03 5.35
N GLU A 40 0.01 22.61 6.48
CA GLU A 40 -0.66 23.80 7.03
C GLU A 40 -0.50 25.03 6.16
N ALA A 41 0.65 25.22 5.53
CA ALA A 41 0.84 26.28 4.54
C ALA A 41 -0.09 26.10 3.33
N VAL A 42 -0.26 24.86 2.84
CA VAL A 42 -1.20 24.55 1.75
C VAL A 42 -2.63 24.88 2.17
N VAL A 43 -3.07 24.46 3.36
CA VAL A 43 -4.41 24.77 3.88
C VAL A 43 -4.63 26.28 3.99
N ALA A 44 -3.67 27.01 4.55
CA ALA A 44 -3.76 28.46 4.73
C ALA A 44 -3.86 29.22 3.40
N ALA A 45 -3.20 28.73 2.34
CA ALA A 45 -3.24 29.33 1.02
C ALA A 45 -4.57 29.12 0.26
N HIS A 46 -5.45 28.22 0.71
CA HIS A 46 -6.69 27.85 0.01
C HIS A 46 -7.95 27.95 0.92
N PRO A 47 -8.29 29.15 1.45
CA PRO A 47 -9.38 29.28 2.40
C PRO A 47 -10.78 29.23 1.74
N GLY A 48 -11.54 28.16 1.97
CA GLY A 48 -13.01 28.23 1.96
C GLY A 48 -13.76 27.79 0.71
N ARG A 49 -13.73 26.47 0.44
CA ARG A 49 -14.40 25.68 -0.64
C ARG A 49 -13.47 25.19 -1.74
N ASP A 50 -12.20 25.53 -1.66
CA ASP A 50 -11.18 24.98 -2.57
C ASP A 50 -10.65 23.63 -2.05
N THR A 51 -10.50 22.69 -2.97
CA THR A 51 -9.81 21.42 -2.73
C THR A 51 -8.39 21.55 -3.23
N ALA A 52 -7.41 21.41 -2.34
CA ALA A 52 -6.00 21.28 -2.72
C ALA A 52 -5.64 19.80 -2.91
N VAL A 53 -4.86 19.49 -3.95
CA VAL A 53 -4.30 18.16 -4.19
C VAL A 53 -2.79 18.23 -3.97
N VAL A 54 -2.29 17.35 -3.11
CA VAL A 54 -0.85 17.22 -2.83
C VAL A 54 -0.42 15.83 -3.29
N VAL A 55 0.60 15.77 -4.14
CA VAL A 55 1.24 14.52 -4.55
C VAL A 55 2.50 14.33 -3.72
N ALA A 56 2.57 13.24 -2.98
CA ALA A 56 3.67 12.95 -2.07
C ALA A 56 3.92 11.44 -1.96
N HIS A 57 5.00 11.09 -1.26
CA HIS A 57 5.35 9.70 -0.98
C HIS A 57 4.59 9.15 0.24
N ALA A 58 4.47 7.81 0.31
CA ALA A 58 3.78 7.13 1.40
C ALA A 58 4.26 7.59 2.79
N GLY A 59 5.57 7.79 2.98
CA GLY A 59 6.13 8.24 4.27
C GLY A 59 5.68 9.63 4.70
N VAL A 60 5.48 10.56 3.76
CA VAL A 60 4.97 11.92 4.05
C VAL A 60 3.52 11.86 4.49
N VAL A 61 2.68 11.15 3.71
CA VAL A 61 1.24 11.01 4.01
C VAL A 61 1.03 10.30 5.33
N ASN A 62 1.72 9.19 5.57
CA ASN A 62 1.64 8.45 6.83
C ASN A 62 2.08 9.31 8.03
N THR A 63 3.18 10.05 7.91
CA THR A 63 3.65 10.95 8.98
C THR A 63 2.62 12.02 9.30
N TRP A 64 1.98 12.60 8.27
CA TRP A 64 0.89 13.56 8.47
C TRP A 64 -0.31 12.94 9.18
N LEU A 65 -0.75 11.75 8.75
CA LEU A 65 -1.86 11.04 9.38
C LEU A 65 -1.56 10.66 10.83
N ALA A 66 -0.36 10.14 11.10
CA ALA A 66 0.09 9.79 12.45
C ALA A 66 0.10 11.01 13.37
N HIS A 67 0.59 12.15 12.88
CA HIS A 67 0.55 13.42 13.61
C HIS A 67 -0.89 13.85 13.94
N LEU A 68 -1.80 13.82 12.96
CA LEU A 68 -3.20 14.21 13.16
C LEU A 68 -3.97 13.28 14.11
N LEU A 69 -3.64 11.99 14.09
CA LEU A 69 -4.32 10.96 14.86
C LEU A 69 -3.63 10.68 16.22
N GLY A 70 -2.50 11.32 16.51
CA GLY A 70 -1.73 11.11 17.74
C GLY A 70 -1.15 9.69 17.84
N LEU A 71 -0.68 9.12 16.73
CA LEU A 71 -0.12 7.77 16.69
C LEU A 71 1.38 7.79 16.99
N ASP A 72 1.83 6.81 17.79
CA ASP A 72 3.24 6.70 18.20
C ASP A 72 4.20 6.33 17.06
N ARG A 73 3.68 5.70 16.00
CA ARG A 73 4.47 5.23 14.87
C ARG A 73 4.11 6.02 13.61
N PRO A 74 5.10 6.45 12.81
CA PRO A 74 4.82 7.21 11.60
C PRO A 74 4.18 6.37 10.50
N LEU A 75 4.60 5.12 10.27
CA LEU A 75 4.17 4.31 9.12
C LEU A 75 3.10 3.26 9.50
N VAL A 76 1.89 3.71 9.85
CA VAL A 76 0.81 2.83 10.32
C VAL A 76 -0.06 2.30 9.17
N PHE A 77 -0.29 3.11 8.15
CA PHE A 77 -1.22 2.79 7.08
C PHE A 77 -0.48 2.14 5.88
N PRO A 78 -0.97 1.01 5.36
CA PRO A 78 -0.51 0.48 4.09
C PRO A 78 -1.08 1.36 2.97
N LEU A 79 -0.23 2.22 2.39
CA LEU A 79 -0.61 3.10 1.29
C LEU A 79 -0.11 2.51 -0.03
N ASP A 80 -1.01 2.35 -0.99
CA ASP A 80 -0.69 1.83 -2.31
C ASP A 80 -0.24 2.96 -3.25
N TYR A 81 0.40 2.56 -4.35
CA TYR A 81 0.69 3.50 -5.42
C TYR A 81 -0.58 4.17 -5.91
N THR A 82 -0.54 5.49 -6.07
CA THR A 82 -1.67 6.33 -6.49
C THR A 82 -2.90 6.27 -5.57
N GLY A 83 -2.78 5.72 -4.35
CA GLY A 83 -3.85 5.76 -3.36
C GLY A 83 -4.20 7.19 -2.93
N ILE A 84 -5.49 7.50 -2.86
CA ILE A 84 -5.97 8.85 -2.46
C ILE A 84 -6.32 8.85 -0.98
N THR A 85 -5.80 9.83 -0.24
CA THR A 85 -6.12 10.06 1.17
C THR A 85 -6.75 11.43 1.32
N ARG A 86 -7.84 11.55 2.10
CA ARG A 86 -8.59 12.81 2.26
C ARG A 86 -8.58 13.26 3.71
N VAL A 87 -8.18 14.50 3.92
CA VAL A 87 -8.28 15.20 5.21
C VAL A 87 -9.15 16.44 5.01
N LEU A 88 -10.15 16.61 5.85
CA LEU A 88 -10.97 17.82 5.91
C LEU A 88 -10.29 18.83 6.81
N ALA A 89 -10.13 20.06 6.32
CA ALA A 89 -9.60 21.19 7.08
C ALA A 89 -10.73 22.19 7.38
N GLY A 90 -11.10 22.30 8.66
CA GLY A 90 -12.08 23.26 9.17
C GLY A 90 -11.47 24.63 9.40
N ARG A 91 -12.28 25.70 9.29
CA ARG A 91 -11.84 27.08 9.57
C ARG A 91 -11.50 27.32 11.05
N ASP A 92 -12.00 26.47 11.93
CA ASP A 92 -11.69 26.40 13.36
C ASP A 92 -10.35 25.72 13.65
N GLY A 93 -9.59 25.33 12.62
CA GLY A 93 -8.36 24.57 12.77
C GLY A 93 -8.59 23.09 13.06
N ARG A 94 -9.81 22.57 12.90
CA ARG A 94 -10.02 21.13 13.02
C ARG A 94 -9.51 20.41 11.78
N ARG A 95 -8.73 19.34 11.97
CA ARG A 95 -8.32 18.43 10.89
C ARG A 95 -8.99 17.08 11.12
N VAL A 96 -9.68 16.57 10.11
CA VAL A 96 -10.40 15.29 10.20
C VAL A 96 -9.95 14.39 9.06
N VAL A 97 -9.31 13.27 9.40
CA VAL A 97 -9.02 12.21 8.43
C VAL A 97 -10.34 11.60 7.99
N ARG A 98 -10.69 11.76 6.72
CA ARG A 98 -11.98 11.33 6.16
C ARG A 98 -11.89 9.95 5.51
N THR A 99 -10.84 9.71 4.74
CA THR A 99 -10.55 8.44 4.09
C THR A 99 -9.04 8.28 3.96
N VAL A 100 -8.57 7.03 3.93
CA VAL A 100 -7.17 6.66 3.78
C VAL A 100 -7.08 5.59 2.69
N ASN A 101 -6.18 5.79 1.72
CA ASN A 101 -5.86 4.84 0.66
C ASN A 101 -7.05 4.39 -0.23
N GLU A 102 -7.80 5.34 -0.80
CA GLU A 102 -8.80 5.05 -1.84
C GLU A 102 -8.10 4.59 -3.14
N ILE A 103 -8.26 3.32 -3.49
CA ILE A 103 -7.60 2.69 -4.66
C ILE A 103 -8.57 2.20 -5.74
N ALA A 104 -9.87 2.42 -5.58
CA ALA A 104 -10.89 1.88 -6.49
C ALA A 104 -10.68 2.28 -7.96
N HIS A 105 -10.04 3.43 -8.20
CA HIS A 105 -9.76 4.00 -9.51
C HIS A 105 -8.57 3.37 -10.25
N VAL A 106 -7.75 2.56 -9.56
CA VAL A 106 -6.53 1.92 -10.08
C VAL A 106 -6.40 0.46 -9.66
N VAL A 107 -7.45 -0.13 -9.09
CA VAL A 107 -7.40 -1.48 -8.52
C VAL A 107 -6.98 -2.53 -9.55
N ASP A 108 -7.37 -2.34 -10.81
CA ASP A 108 -7.01 -3.17 -11.95
C ASP A 108 -5.50 -3.15 -12.27
N LEU A 109 -4.82 -2.03 -11.98
CA LEU A 109 -3.37 -1.89 -12.13
C LEU A 109 -2.60 -2.49 -10.94
N LEU A 110 -3.21 -2.54 -9.76
CA LEU A 110 -2.59 -3.02 -8.53
C LEU A 110 -2.69 -4.54 -8.38
N THR A 111 -3.76 -5.16 -8.90
CA THR A 111 -3.89 -6.60 -8.94
C THR A 111 -3.36 -7.15 -10.26
N THR A 112 -2.28 -7.92 -10.24
CA THR A 112 -1.89 -8.71 -11.41
C THR A 112 -3.09 -9.56 -11.85
N PRO A 113 -3.51 -9.53 -13.12
CA PRO A 113 -4.59 -10.39 -13.59
C PRO A 113 -4.25 -11.84 -13.24
N ARG A 114 -5.11 -12.48 -12.45
CA ARG A 114 -5.06 -13.93 -12.27
C ARG A 114 -5.06 -14.53 -13.67
N PRO A 115 -4.08 -15.39 -14.05
CA PRO A 115 -4.13 -16.04 -15.35
C PRO A 115 -5.50 -16.69 -15.49
N ALA A 116 -6.18 -16.41 -16.61
CA ALA A 116 -7.50 -16.96 -16.88
C ALA A 116 -7.47 -18.44 -16.50
N ARG A 117 -8.40 -18.88 -15.63
CA ARG A 117 -8.55 -20.31 -15.33
C ARG A 117 -8.57 -20.98 -16.69
N GLY A 118 -7.53 -21.77 -16.98
CA GLY A 118 -7.37 -22.37 -18.28
C GLY A 118 -8.72 -22.95 -18.69
N THR A 119 -9.26 -22.46 -19.79
CA THR A 119 -10.32 -23.18 -20.48
C THR A 119 -9.69 -24.53 -20.77
N THR A 120 -9.99 -25.54 -19.96
CA THR A 120 -9.68 -26.93 -20.30
C THR A 120 -10.51 -27.22 -21.52
N SER A 121 -9.99 -26.86 -22.69
CA SER A 121 -10.33 -27.48 -23.95
C SER A 121 -9.97 -28.95 -23.76
N ARG A 122 -10.95 -29.77 -23.38
CA ARG A 122 -10.82 -31.21 -23.54
C ARG A 122 -10.88 -31.43 -25.04
N SER A 123 -9.72 -31.54 -25.68
CA SER A 123 -9.64 -32.17 -26.99
C SER A 123 -10.02 -33.64 -26.81
N PHE A 124 -11.24 -34.01 -27.20
CA PHE A 124 -11.62 -35.40 -27.39
C PHE A 124 -10.85 -35.90 -28.62
N SER A 125 -9.77 -36.65 -28.41
CA SER A 125 -9.15 -37.44 -29.48
C SER A 125 -9.88 -38.78 -29.50
N ALA A 126 -10.63 -39.02 -30.57
CA ALA A 126 -11.23 -40.31 -30.86
C ALA A 126 -10.17 -41.21 -31.51
N ASP A 127 -9.17 -41.63 -30.75
CA ASP A 127 -8.35 -42.79 -31.10
C ASP A 127 -7.67 -43.37 -29.85
N GLN A 128 -7.66 -44.70 -29.79
CA GLN A 128 -6.98 -45.56 -28.81
C GLN A 128 -7.66 -45.77 -27.44
N GLY A 129 -8.48 -46.81 -27.41
CA GLY A 129 -8.95 -47.44 -26.18
C GLY A 129 -7.80 -48.09 -25.40
N ARG A 130 -7.47 -47.52 -24.23
CA ARG A 130 -7.03 -48.29 -23.06
C ARG A 130 -7.24 -47.46 -21.80
N MET A 131 -8.11 -47.96 -20.93
CA MET A 131 -8.41 -47.41 -19.61
C MET A 131 -7.30 -47.81 -18.63
N VAL A 132 -6.62 -46.85 -18.01
CA VAL A 132 -5.72 -47.08 -16.86
C VAL A 132 -6.38 -46.49 -15.62
N ALA A 133 -6.55 -47.32 -14.60
CA ALA A 133 -7.29 -47.03 -13.37
C ALA A 133 -6.52 -46.11 -12.40
N PRO A 134 -7.22 -45.39 -11.49
CA PRO A 134 -6.60 -44.42 -10.59
C PRO A 134 -6.10 -45.08 -9.30
N GLY A 135 -4.85 -44.79 -8.94
CA GLY A 135 -4.31 -45.08 -7.62
C GLY A 135 -2.97 -45.80 -7.67
N ASP A 136 -1.88 -45.03 -7.62
CA ASP A 136 -0.66 -45.46 -6.95
C ASP A 136 -0.08 -44.26 -6.19
N ARG A 137 -0.11 -44.38 -4.86
CA ARG A 137 0.58 -43.51 -3.91
C ARG A 137 2.00 -44.04 -3.73
N LEU A 138 3.01 -43.18 -3.86
CA LEU A 138 4.26 -43.25 -3.09
C LEU A 138 4.68 -41.80 -2.80
N THR A 139 4.29 -41.21 -1.66
CA THR A 139 5.07 -41.13 -0.41
C THR A 139 6.56 -40.79 -0.61
N ALA A 140 6.94 -39.56 -0.28
CA ALA A 140 8.07 -39.28 0.63
C ALA A 140 8.07 -37.78 1.03
N PHE A 141 7.89 -37.54 2.32
CA PHE A 141 8.09 -36.26 3.02
C PHE A 141 9.56 -36.19 3.48
N SER A 142 10.22 -35.06 3.20
CA SER A 142 11.19 -34.27 4.01
C SER A 142 12.36 -34.94 4.77
N PRO A 143 13.36 -34.20 5.28
CA PRO A 143 13.39 -32.78 5.67
C PRO A 143 13.57 -31.78 4.53
#